data_AF-A0A963QQL7-F1
#
_entry.id   AF-A0A963QQL7-F1
#
_cell.length_a   1.000
_cell.length_b   1.000
_cell.length_c   1.000
_cell.angle_alpha   90.00
_cell.angle_beta   90.00
_cell.angle_gamma   90.00
#
_symmetry.space_group_name_H-M   'P 1'
#
loop_
_entity.id
_entity.type
_entity.pdbx_description
1 polymer ?
#
loop_
_entity_poly.entity_id
_entity_poly.type
_entity_poly.pdbx_seq_one_letter_code
_entity_poly.pdbx_strand_id
1 'polypeptide(L)'
;TKHPKRLDREFGRKRWGDEAYAREELVAELGAAFLCADLALTPEPGTDHAAYIQSWLKVLKDDKRAIFSAAAHAQRAADFLHSKQAETETAAA
;
A
#
# COMPACT_ATOMS: atom_id res chain seq x y z
N THR A 1 5.42 -4.07 2.88
CA THR A 1 6.16 -5.17 2.18
C THR A 1 7.35 -4.72 1.34
N LYS A 2 7.87 -3.47 1.51
CA LYS A 2 8.88 -2.86 0.63
C LYS A 2 10.32 -3.41 0.68
N HIS A 3 10.73 -4.00 1.80
CA HIS A 3 12.14 -4.40 2.04
C HIS A 3 12.79 -5.14 0.84
N PRO A 4 14.10 -4.98 0.57
CA PRO A 4 14.74 -5.52 -0.65
C PRO A 4 14.59 -7.03 -0.87
N LYS A 5 14.52 -7.81 0.22
CA LYS A 5 14.23 -9.26 0.15
C LYS A 5 12.76 -9.63 -0.09
N ARG A 6 11.89 -8.66 -0.40
CA ARG A 6 10.44 -8.82 -0.60
C ARG A 6 10.04 -8.24 -1.96
N LEU A 7 9.24 -7.17 -1.99
CA LEU A 7 8.75 -6.56 -3.24
C LEU A 7 9.64 -5.43 -3.76
N ASP A 8 10.71 -5.08 -3.02
CA ASP A 8 11.77 -4.14 -3.40
C ASP A 8 11.27 -2.93 -4.21
N ARG A 9 10.24 -2.25 -3.70
CA ARG A 9 9.62 -1.13 -4.42
C ARG A 9 10.52 0.09 -4.35
N GLU A 10 10.82 0.65 -5.52
CA GLU A 10 11.50 1.92 -5.66
C GLU A 10 10.68 2.91 -6.50
N PHE A 11 10.59 4.15 -6.02
CA PHE A 11 9.96 5.27 -6.74
C PHE A 11 10.98 6.26 -7.32
N GLY A 12 12.25 5.81 -7.47
CA GLY A 12 13.36 6.61 -8.00
C GLY A 12 13.91 7.64 -7.01
N ARG A 13 15.22 7.92 -7.11
CA ARG A 13 15.96 8.82 -6.20
C ARG A 13 15.93 10.32 -6.59
N LYS A 14 15.26 10.71 -7.68
CA LYS A 14 15.62 11.96 -8.39
C LYS A 14 14.70 13.19 -8.23
N ARG A 15 13.64 13.18 -7.42
CA ARG A 15 12.81 14.39 -7.23
C ARG A 15 12.27 14.59 -5.81
N TRP A 16 13.16 14.70 -4.82
CA TRP A 16 12.84 15.12 -3.44
C TRP A 16 12.23 14.04 -2.52
N GLY A 17 12.71 14.00 -1.28
CA GLY A 17 12.47 12.96 -0.28
C GLY A 17 11.03 12.82 0.21
N ASP A 18 10.18 13.81 -0.05
CA ASP A 18 8.78 13.80 0.39
C ASP A 18 7.85 13.11 -0.62
N GLU A 19 8.13 13.22 -1.92
CA GLU A 19 7.23 12.68 -2.96
C GLU A 19 7.35 11.15 -3.05
N ALA A 20 8.57 10.63 -3.03
CA ALA A 20 8.80 9.17 -3.00
C ALA A 20 8.26 8.56 -1.70
N TYR A 21 8.34 9.30 -0.59
CA TYR A 21 7.74 8.90 0.68
C TYR A 21 6.22 8.90 0.58
N ALA A 22 5.60 9.99 0.11
CA ALA A 22 4.15 10.08 -0.08
C ALA A 22 3.59 9.01 -1.04
N ARG A 23 4.32 8.66 -2.11
CA ARG A 23 3.95 7.56 -3.02
C ARG A 23 3.99 6.21 -2.32
N GLU A 24 4.99 5.96 -1.48
CA GLU A 24 5.07 4.72 -0.70
C GLU A 24 3.99 4.66 0.39
N GLU A 25 3.69 5.77 1.07
CA GLU A 25 2.58 5.86 2.02
C GLU A 25 1.24 5.58 1.33
N LEU A 26 1.01 6.13 0.13
CA LEU A 26 -0.20 5.85 -0.65
C LEU A 26 -0.32 4.35 -0.99
N VAL A 27 0.78 3.67 -1.29
CA VAL A 27 0.79 2.21 -1.50
C VAL A 27 0.50 1.46 -0.20
N ALA A 28 1.06 1.91 0.92
CA ALA A 28 0.85 1.28 2.22
C ALA A 28 -0.63 1.35 2.64
N GLU A 29 -1.27 2.50 2.47
CA GLU A 29 -2.64 2.76 2.89
C GLU A 29 -3.68 2.08 1.99
N LEU A 30 -3.47 2.09 0.67
CA LEU A 30 -4.28 1.26 -0.22
C LEU A 30 -4.10 -0.24 0.09
N GLY A 31 -2.88 -0.68 0.40
CA GLY A 31 -2.63 -2.06 0.79
C GLY A 31 -3.31 -2.45 2.10
N ALA A 32 -3.31 -1.54 3.09
CA ALA A 32 -4.02 -1.72 4.34
C ALA A 32 -5.53 -1.82 4.10
N ALA A 33 -6.10 -0.93 3.28
CA ALA A 33 -7.51 -0.96 2.92
C ALA A 33 -7.92 -2.27 2.22
N PHE A 34 -7.10 -2.77 1.29
CA PHE A 34 -7.35 -4.05 0.62
C PHE A 34 -7.35 -5.22 1.62
N LEU A 35 -6.35 -5.28 2.50
CA LEU A 35 -6.28 -6.33 3.52
C LEU A 35 -7.43 -6.24 4.53
N CYS A 36 -7.82 -5.03 4.93
CA CYS A 36 -8.97 -4.85 5.81
C CYS A 36 -10.25 -5.37 5.15
N ALA A 37 -10.45 -5.09 3.87
CA ALA A 37 -11.58 -5.63 3.12
C ALA A 37 -11.53 -7.17 3.04
N ASP A 38 -10.37 -7.74 2.72
CA ASP A 38 -10.18 -9.20 2.60
C ASP A 38 -10.38 -9.94 3.93
N LEU A 39 -9.93 -9.34 5.04
CA LEU A 39 -9.97 -9.93 6.38
C LEU A 39 -11.22 -9.55 7.17
N ALA A 40 -12.18 -8.85 6.56
CA ALA A 40 -13.37 -8.33 7.22
C ALA A 40 -13.07 -7.48 8.47
N LEU A 41 -11.99 -6.68 8.41
CA LEU A 41 -11.60 -5.73 9.45
C LEU A 41 -12.14 -4.34 9.12
N THR A 42 -12.66 -3.65 10.15
CA THR A 42 -13.01 -2.24 10.02
C THR A 42 -11.79 -1.39 10.34
N PRO A 43 -11.30 -0.54 9.40
CA PRO A 43 -10.20 0.37 9.68
C PRO A 43 -10.68 1.52 10.58
N GLU A 44 -10.00 1.73 11.70
CA GLU A 44 -10.22 2.88 12.58
C GLU A 44 -9.28 4.03 12.18
N PRO A 45 -9.79 5.27 11.95
CA PRO A 45 -8.95 6.40 11.61
C PRO A 45 -8.09 6.82 12.82
N GLY A 46 -6.77 6.73 12.68
CA GLY A 46 -5.82 7.27 13.66
C GLY A 46 -5.77 8.81 13.66
N THR A 47 -5.16 9.39 14.69
CA THR A 47 -5.05 10.85 14.85
C THR A 47 -4.12 11.53 13.85
N ASP A 48 -3.23 10.78 13.19
CA ASP A 48 -2.18 11.33 12.32
C ASP A 48 -2.49 11.24 10.80
N HIS A 49 -3.64 10.68 10.39
CA HIS A 49 -3.97 10.48 8.96
C HIS A 49 -4.08 11.79 8.16
N ALA A 50 -4.41 12.91 8.81
CA ALA A 50 -4.63 14.19 8.13
C ALA A 50 -3.37 14.74 7.42
N ALA A 51 -2.18 14.55 8.01
CA ALA A 51 -0.92 15.00 7.43
C ALA A 51 -0.58 14.24 6.15
N TYR A 52 -0.88 12.94 6.10
CA TYR A 52 -0.60 12.08 4.95
C TYR A 52 -1.53 12.37 3.77
N ILE A 53 -2.82 12.67 4.04
CA ILE A 53 -3.80 13.03 3.00
C ILE A 53 -3.34 14.24 2.19
N GLN A 54 -2.78 15.27 2.83
CA GLN A 54 -2.28 16.45 2.13
C GLN A 54 -1.14 16.10 1.16
N SER A 55 -0.22 15.22 1.58
CA SER A 55 0.89 14.77 0.75
C SER A 55 0.43 13.92 -0.45
N TRP A 56 -0.57 13.04 -0.25
CA TRP A 56 -1.13 12.24 -1.34
C TRP A 56 -1.89 13.08 -2.35
N LEU A 57 -2.66 14.07 -1.88
CA LEU A 57 -3.37 15.00 -2.76
C LEU A 57 -2.41 15.75 -3.70
N LYS A 58 -1.20 16.09 -3.24
CA LYS A 58 -0.18 16.68 -4.10
C LYS A 58 0.28 15.69 -5.18
N VAL A 59 0.66 14.48 -4.78
CA VAL A 59 1.07 13.41 -5.72
C VAL A 59 0.00 13.14 -6.78
N LEU A 60 -1.27 13.05 -6.37
CA LEU A 60 -2.40 12.74 -7.25
C LEU A 60 -2.75 13.91 -8.19
N LYS A 61 -2.53 15.15 -7.76
CA LYS A 61 -2.69 16.34 -8.62
C LYS A 61 -1.58 16.42 -9.67
N ASP A 62 -0.35 16.13 -9.27
CA ASP A 62 0.82 16.21 -10.15
C ASP A 62 0.85 15.05 -11.16
N ASP A 63 0.34 13.88 -10.78
CA ASP A 63 0.31 12.67 -11.61
C ASP A 63 -1.03 11.92 -11.47
N LYS A 64 -1.93 12.14 -12.44
CA LYS A 64 -3.25 11.47 -12.50
C LYS A 64 -3.16 9.95 -12.63
N ARG A 65 -2.00 9.41 -13.04
CA ARG A 65 -1.77 7.96 -13.14
C ARG A 65 -1.19 7.37 -11.86
N ALA A 66 -0.78 8.21 -10.89
CA ALA A 66 -0.20 7.77 -9.64
C ALA A 66 -1.15 6.83 -8.87
N ILE A 67 -2.46 7.07 -8.91
CA ILE A 67 -3.44 6.21 -8.23
C ILE A 67 -3.44 4.78 -8.78
N PHE A 68 -3.35 4.59 -10.10
CA PHE A 68 -3.33 3.28 -10.71
C PHE A 68 -2.02 2.53 -10.42
N SER A 69 -0.90 3.25 -10.46
CA SER A 69 0.40 2.68 -10.09
C SER A 69 0.42 2.26 -8.62
N ALA A 70 -0.06 3.13 -7.72
CA ALA A 70 -0.14 2.85 -6.30
C ALA A 70 -1.04 1.64 -6.01
N ALA A 71 -2.24 1.58 -6.62
CA ALA A 71 -3.15 0.46 -6.49
C ALA A 71 -2.53 -0.86 -7.00
N ALA A 72 -1.83 -0.84 -8.14
CA ALA A 72 -1.16 -2.04 -8.65
C ALA A 72 -0.06 -2.54 -7.70
N HIS A 73 0.70 -1.62 -7.08
CA HIS A 73 1.70 -1.97 -6.08
C HIS A 73 1.09 -2.44 -4.75
N ALA A 74 -0.05 -1.86 -4.36
CA ALA A 74 -0.82 -2.26 -3.18
C ALA A 74 -1.39 -3.67 -3.35
N GLN A 75 -1.95 -4.00 -4.52
CA GLN A 75 -2.43 -5.35 -4.82
C GLN A 75 -1.30 -6.39 -4.68
N ARG A 76 -0.15 -6.14 -5.31
CA ARG A 76 1.02 -7.03 -5.17
C ARG A 76 1.47 -7.19 -3.72
N ALA A 77 1.32 -6.14 -2.90
CA ALA A 77 1.63 -6.18 -1.48
C ALA A 77 0.64 -7.05 -0.69
N ALA A 78 -0.66 -6.95 -0.99
CA ALA A 78 -1.69 -7.81 -0.40
C ALA A 78 -1.48 -9.27 -0.82
N ASP A 79 -1.31 -9.53 -2.12
CA ASP A 79 -1.05 -10.87 -2.66
C ASP A 79 0.20 -11.51 -2.03
N PHE A 80 1.27 -10.74 -1.87
CA PHE A 80 2.47 -11.20 -1.19
C PHE A 80 2.17 -11.64 0.25
N LEU A 81 1.34 -10.90 0.99
CA LEU A 81 1.01 -11.25 2.38
C LEU A 81 0.11 -12.48 2.45
N HIS A 82 -0.89 -12.57 1.57
CA HIS A 82 -1.72 -13.77 1.44
C HIS A 82 -0.88 -15.01 1.10
N SER A 83 0.10 -14.89 0.20
CA SER A 83 1.03 -15.99 -0.15
C SER A 83 1.92 -16.47 1.01
N LYS A 84 1.94 -15.75 2.14
CA LYS A 84 2.68 -16.11 3.36
C LYS A 84 1.80 -16.69 4.46
N GLN A 85 0.48 -16.72 4.27
CA GLN A 85 -0.39 -17.45 5.16
C GLN A 85 -0.11 -18.95 5.00
N ALA A 86 -0.19 -19.70 6.09
CA ALA A 86 -0.12 -21.16 6.00
C ALA A 86 -1.25 -21.64 5.09
N GLU A 87 -0.98 -22.63 4.23
CA GLU A 87 -2.06 -23.35 3.56
C GLU A 87 -2.99 -23.84 4.66
N THR A 88 -4.21 -23.30 4.67
CA THR A 88 -5.25 -23.83 5.55
C THR A 88 -5.54 -25.21 5.01
N GLU A 89 -4.94 -26.22 5.64
CA GLU A 89 -5.28 -27.62 5.43
C GLU A 89 -6.80 -27.68 5.52
N THR A 90 -7.43 -27.92 4.37
CA THR A 90 -8.87 -27.82 4.24
C THR A 90 -9.44 -29.04 4.97
N ALA A 91 -9.63 -28.91 6.28
CA ALA A 91 -10.32 -29.89 7.10
C ALA A 91 -11.81 -29.82 6.77
N ALA A 92 -12.18 -30.32 5.59
CA ALA A 92 -13.55 -30.63 5.20
C ALA A 92 -13.57 -31.45 3.90
N ALA A 93 -13.44 -32.78 4.04
CA ALA A 93 -14.24 -33.79 3.32
C ALA A 93 -14.13 -35.13 4.07
#